data_AF-A0ABD3GXJ1-F1
#
_entry.id   AF-A0ABD3GXJ1-F1
#
_cell.length_a   1.000
_cell.length_b   1.000
_cell.length_c   1.000
_cell.angle_alpha   90.00
_cell.angle_beta   90.00
_cell.angle_gamma   90.00
#
_symmetry.space_group_name_H-M   'P 1'
#
loop_
_entity.id
_entity.type
_entity.pdbx_description
1 polymer ?
#
loop_
_entity_poly.entity_id
_entity_poly.type
_entity_poly.pdbx_seq_one_letter_code
_entity_poly.pdbx_strand_id
1 'polypeptide(L)'
;MVALDVCHTKNKKYPTLLFLATIVDGNNQILVLAYGIALVEDRDTWCWFISNLKQCIHGLASPNVLIVSDRQKGLIDAVAEELPANEHIHCTFHLQMNLRRHFGAQVSKNFQRVIYATTKEKYEEALTILEEQYTNGKEAAEYIRAIDVGKYARYALKLPRYGRVTSNAVECMNGAFLKFQMYAVRRLIFELWTYMMRCFYERRTEAQGSVELLTAYAKERLDDFEAEYGRFVTCHSDVNTALVQCNGGAEQFLVNRQPRLSCSCFEPQEMQWPCIHVLSWCWTDTNS
;
A
#
# COMPACT_ATOMS: atom_id res chain seq x y z
N MET A 1 0.96 2.93 -6.83
CA MET A 1 -0.01 3.38 -5.81
C MET A 1 0.37 4.78 -5.34
N VAL A 2 -0.60 5.69 -5.20
CA VAL A 2 -0.41 7.06 -4.70
C VAL A 2 -1.14 7.20 -3.37
N ALA A 3 -0.45 7.69 -2.34
CA ALA A 3 -1.02 7.96 -1.03
C ALA A 3 -1.31 9.45 -0.85
N LEU A 4 -2.54 9.79 -0.47
CA LEU A 4 -3.00 11.14 -0.20
C LEU A 4 -3.32 11.29 1.28
N ASP A 5 -2.83 12.37 1.89
CA ASP A 5 -3.15 12.73 3.27
C ASP A 5 -2.90 14.23 3.48
N VAL A 6 -3.43 14.75 4.57
CA VAL A 6 -3.31 16.14 4.98
C VAL A 6 -2.94 16.21 6.46
N CYS A 7 -2.10 17.17 6.80
CA CYS A 7 -1.76 17.44 8.20
C CYS A 7 -1.90 18.91 8.54
N HIS A 8 -2.36 19.18 9.76
CA HIS A 8 -2.33 20.53 10.32
C HIS A 8 -0.89 20.98 10.58
N THR A 9 -0.53 22.16 10.07
CA THR A 9 0.70 22.82 10.46
C THR A 9 0.62 23.30 11.91
N LYS A 10 1.78 23.33 12.59
CA LYS A 10 1.90 23.68 14.01
C LYS A 10 2.03 25.18 14.26
N ASN A 11 2.06 26.00 13.20
CA ASN A 11 2.11 27.44 13.32
C ASN A 11 0.77 28.00 13.81
N LYS A 12 0.66 28.22 15.13
CA LYS A 12 -0.57 28.73 15.75
C LYS A 12 -0.96 30.13 15.29
N LYS A 13 -0.01 30.94 14.82
CA LYS A 13 -0.28 32.31 14.35
C LYS A 13 -0.93 32.31 12.97
N TYR A 14 -0.55 31.35 12.13
CA TYR A 14 -1.09 31.18 10.78
C TYR A 14 -1.36 29.69 10.55
N PRO A 15 -2.46 29.15 11.12
CA PRO A 15 -2.79 27.75 10.95
C PRO A 15 -3.09 27.48 9.48
N THR A 16 -2.36 26.53 8.92
CA THR A 16 -2.56 26.04 7.54
C THR A 16 -2.58 24.52 7.52
N LEU A 17 -3.08 23.95 6.44
CA LEU A 17 -3.10 22.53 6.15
C LEU A 17 -2.08 22.23 5.06
N LEU A 18 -1.27 21.21 5.27
CA LEU A 18 -0.32 20.70 4.30
C LEU A 18 -0.88 19.42 3.70
N PHE A 19 -1.25 19.49 2.44
CA PHE A 19 -1.70 18.37 1.60
C PHE A 19 -0.48 17.72 0.99
N LEU A 20 -0.42 16.39 0.99
CA LEU A 20 0.67 15.65 0.41
C LEU A 20 0.15 14.53 -0.50
N ALA A 21 0.84 14.37 -1.62
CA ALA A 21 0.75 13.18 -2.45
C ALA A 21 2.11 12.49 -2.45
N THR A 22 2.14 11.21 -2.08
CA THR A 22 3.38 10.43 -2.01
C THR A 22 3.24 9.10 -2.74
N ILE A 23 4.38 8.57 -3.17
CA ILE A 23 4.49 7.21 -3.71
C ILE A 23 5.65 6.48 -3.03
N VAL A 24 5.74 5.19 -3.33
CA VAL A 24 6.94 4.40 -3.08
C VAL A 24 7.48 3.99 -4.46
N ASP A 25 8.76 4.23 -4.69
CA ASP A 25 9.42 3.86 -5.94
C ASP A 25 9.86 2.38 -5.96
N GLY A 26 10.45 1.93 -7.08
CA GLY A 26 10.91 0.55 -7.25
C GLY A 26 12.07 0.15 -6.33
N ASN A 27 12.70 1.10 -5.64
CA ASN A 27 13.73 0.83 -4.64
C ASN A 27 13.17 0.91 -3.20
N ASN A 28 11.83 0.82 -3.06
CA ASN A 28 11.11 0.88 -1.79
C ASN A 28 11.29 2.20 -1.02
N GLN A 29 11.68 3.29 -1.69
CA GLN A 29 11.88 4.58 -1.08
C GLN A 29 10.62 5.45 -1.21
N ILE A 30 10.31 6.21 -0.17
CA ILE A 30 9.19 7.16 -0.20
C ILE A 30 9.59 8.38 -1.01
N LEU A 31 8.73 8.79 -1.93
CA LEU A 31 8.88 9.98 -2.75
C LEU A 31 7.64 10.87 -2.62
N VAL A 32 7.86 12.16 -2.34
CA VAL A 32 6.79 13.17 -2.41
C VAL A 32 6.61 13.56 -3.88
N LEU A 33 5.41 13.33 -4.42
CA LEU A 33 5.04 13.75 -5.77
C LEU A 33 4.65 15.22 -5.82
N ALA A 34 3.85 15.66 -4.84
CA ALA A 34 3.39 17.03 -4.74
C ALA A 34 3.01 17.38 -3.30
N TYR A 35 2.97 18.69 -3.05
CA TYR A 35 2.41 19.26 -1.83
C TYR A 35 1.51 20.44 -2.17
N GLY A 36 0.52 20.69 -1.31
CA GLY A 36 -0.40 21.82 -1.39
C GLY A 36 -0.58 22.46 -0.02
N ILE A 37 -0.84 23.76 0.02
CA ILE A 37 -1.13 24.49 1.26
C ILE A 37 -2.49 25.14 1.13
N ALA A 38 -3.37 24.86 2.08
CA ALA A 38 -4.69 25.49 2.16
C ALA A 38 -5.06 25.83 3.61
N LEU A 39 -6.22 26.45 3.78
CA LEU A 39 -6.72 26.88 5.10
C LEU A 39 -7.82 25.97 5.65
N VAL A 40 -8.53 25.26 4.77
CA VAL A 40 -9.68 24.43 5.12
C VAL A 40 -9.54 23.05 4.50
N GLU A 41 -9.98 22.03 5.24
CA GLU A 41 -10.00 20.65 4.80
C GLU A 41 -11.43 20.28 4.39
N ASP A 42 -11.77 20.56 3.15
CA ASP A 42 -13.08 20.25 2.57
C ASP A 42 -12.95 19.61 1.19
N ARG A 43 -14.09 19.20 0.63
CA ARG A 43 -14.15 18.58 -0.69
C ARG A 43 -13.53 19.49 -1.75
N ASP A 44 -13.86 20.77 -1.76
CA ASP A 44 -13.43 21.69 -2.82
C ASP A 44 -11.92 21.91 -2.80
N THR A 45 -11.31 21.97 -1.61
CA THR A 45 -9.85 22.06 -1.45
C THR A 45 -9.17 20.76 -1.91
N TRP A 46 -9.76 19.60 -1.62
CA TRP A 46 -9.26 18.33 -2.14
C TRP A 46 -9.39 18.23 -3.66
N CYS A 47 -10.51 18.65 -4.25
CA CYS A 47 -10.68 18.69 -5.71
C CYS A 47 -9.64 19.61 -6.34
N TRP A 48 -9.40 20.80 -5.77
CA TRP A 48 -8.34 21.69 -6.21
C TRP A 48 -6.97 21.00 -6.19
N PHE A 49 -6.60 20.36 -5.07
CA PHE A 49 -5.30 19.70 -4.96
C PHE A 49 -5.14 18.55 -5.97
N ILE A 50 -6.14 17.67 -6.08
CA ILE A 50 -6.11 16.50 -6.97
C ILE A 50 -6.15 16.93 -8.45
N SER A 51 -6.93 17.96 -8.79
CA SER A 51 -6.99 18.50 -10.15
C SER A 51 -5.64 19.04 -10.61
N ASN A 52 -4.95 19.79 -9.75
CA ASN A 52 -3.58 20.26 -10.04
C ASN A 52 -2.60 19.09 -10.14
N LEU A 53 -2.69 18.10 -9.24
CA LEU A 53 -1.84 16.91 -9.28
C LEU A 53 -2.02 16.13 -10.59
N LYS A 54 -3.26 15.94 -11.03
CA LYS A 54 -3.64 15.26 -12.28
C LYS A 54 -3.07 15.97 -13.51
N GLN A 55 -3.05 17.31 -13.51
CA GLN A 55 -2.47 18.10 -14.60
C GLN A 55 -0.94 17.97 -14.67
N CYS A 56 -0.27 17.89 -13.52
CA CYS A 56 1.19 17.81 -13.45
C CYS A 56 1.73 16.38 -13.67
N ILE A 57 1.00 15.35 -13.25
CA ILE A 57 1.45 13.95 -13.28
C ILE A 57 0.73 13.19 -14.38
N HIS A 58 1.41 13.05 -15.52
CA HIS A 58 0.91 12.27 -16.65
C HIS A 58 0.61 10.83 -16.23
N GLY A 59 -0.57 10.34 -16.57
CA GLY A 59 -1.01 8.98 -16.26
C GLY A 59 -1.60 8.79 -14.87
N LEU A 60 -1.68 9.83 -14.02
CA LEU A 60 -2.35 9.71 -12.71
C LEU A 60 -3.79 9.22 -12.83
N ALA A 61 -4.54 9.74 -13.81
CA ALA A 61 -5.94 9.35 -14.09
C ALA A 61 -6.08 8.01 -14.82
N SER A 62 -4.98 7.25 -14.98
CA SER A 62 -5.03 5.91 -15.56
C SER A 62 -5.74 4.94 -14.61
N PRO A 63 -6.60 4.04 -15.11
CA PRO A 63 -7.27 3.04 -14.28
C PRO A 63 -6.31 2.05 -13.60
N ASN A 64 -5.04 2.02 -14.01
CA ASN A 64 -4.01 1.19 -13.39
C ASN A 64 -3.34 1.85 -12.17
N VAL A 65 -3.72 3.07 -11.81
CA VAL A 65 -3.18 3.76 -10.63
C VAL A 65 -4.13 3.62 -9.45
N LEU A 66 -3.67 2.95 -8.41
CA LEU A 66 -4.36 2.81 -7.13
C LEU A 66 -4.14 4.05 -6.25
N ILE A 67 -5.21 4.65 -5.73
CA ILE A 67 -5.18 5.72 -4.73
C ILE A 67 -5.44 5.13 -3.34
N VAL A 68 -4.66 5.54 -2.34
CA VAL A 68 -4.90 5.21 -0.93
C VAL A 68 -4.98 6.47 -0.08
N SER A 69 -5.96 6.55 0.81
CA SER A 69 -6.08 7.67 1.75
C SER A 69 -6.85 7.31 3.01
N ASP A 70 -6.95 8.24 3.96
CA ASP A 70 -7.94 8.15 5.04
C ASP A 70 -9.39 8.21 4.50
N ARG A 71 -10.36 7.87 5.35
CA ARG A 71 -11.80 7.81 5.10
C ARG A 71 -12.51 9.14 5.35
N GLN A 72 -11.82 10.25 5.18
CA GLN A 72 -12.42 11.57 5.28
C GLN A 72 -13.40 11.77 4.10
N LYS A 73 -14.65 12.13 4.40
CA LYS A 73 -15.72 12.22 3.39
C LYS A 73 -15.36 13.15 2.23
N GLY A 74 -14.83 14.35 2.52
CA GLY A 74 -14.45 15.31 1.49
C GLY A 74 -13.38 14.79 0.52
N LEU A 75 -12.41 14.02 1.02
CA LEU A 75 -11.37 13.40 0.21
C LEU A 75 -11.91 12.26 -0.66
N ILE A 76 -12.78 11.40 -0.10
CA ILE A 76 -13.42 10.32 -0.87
C ILE A 76 -14.21 10.91 -2.04
N ASP A 77 -15.03 11.93 -1.75
CA ASP A 77 -15.86 12.59 -2.76
C ASP A 77 -15.00 13.26 -3.84
N ALA A 78 -13.90 13.90 -3.46
CA ALA A 78 -12.97 14.55 -4.39
C ALA A 78 -12.22 13.55 -5.29
N VAL A 79 -11.79 12.40 -4.75
CA VAL A 79 -11.16 11.34 -5.56
C VAL A 79 -12.16 10.77 -6.57
N ALA A 80 -13.40 10.53 -6.15
CA ALA A 80 -14.44 10.01 -7.04
C ALA A 80 -14.77 10.97 -8.20
N GLU A 81 -14.66 12.28 -7.96
CA GLU A 81 -14.90 13.31 -8.97
C GLU A 81 -13.70 13.54 -9.89
N GLU A 82 -12.50 13.71 -9.33
CA GLU A 82 -11.33 14.10 -10.10
C GLU A 82 -10.61 12.92 -10.76
N LEU A 83 -10.76 11.72 -10.19
CA LEU A 83 -10.10 10.47 -10.61
C LEU A 83 -11.11 9.30 -10.69
N PRO A 84 -12.22 9.44 -11.45
CA PRO A 84 -13.32 8.46 -11.46
C PRO A 84 -12.94 7.08 -12.00
N ALA A 85 -11.87 7.00 -12.80
CA ALA A 85 -11.37 5.75 -13.37
C ALA A 85 -10.44 4.98 -12.41
N ASN A 86 -9.98 5.63 -11.35
CA ASN A 86 -9.00 5.06 -10.43
C ASN A 86 -9.69 4.23 -9.34
N GLU A 87 -9.09 3.10 -9.00
CA GLU A 87 -9.47 2.40 -7.77
C GLU A 87 -8.97 3.21 -6.56
N HIS A 88 -9.86 3.45 -5.61
CA HIS A 88 -9.57 4.15 -4.36
C HIS A 88 -9.79 3.22 -3.19
N ILE A 89 -8.74 2.99 -2.40
CA ILE A 89 -8.76 2.16 -1.19
C ILE A 89 -8.57 3.01 0.06
N HIS A 90 -9.03 2.46 1.18
CA HIS A 90 -8.91 3.08 2.49
C HIS A 90 -7.66 2.60 3.20
N CYS A 91 -6.96 3.53 3.83
CA CYS A 91 -5.83 3.21 4.69
C CYS A 91 -6.30 2.29 5.84
N THR A 92 -5.74 1.10 5.90
CA THR A 92 -6.13 0.12 6.92
C THR A 92 -5.64 0.49 8.32
N PHE A 93 -4.60 1.32 8.43
CA PHE A 93 -4.16 1.87 9.72
C PHE A 93 -5.25 2.75 10.34
N HIS A 94 -5.83 3.69 9.57
CA HIS A 94 -6.93 4.52 10.04
C HIS A 94 -8.17 3.68 10.39
N LEU A 95 -8.49 2.65 9.60
CA LEU A 95 -9.53 1.68 9.93
C LEU A 95 -9.25 0.97 11.26
N GLN A 96 -8.01 0.53 11.50
CA GLN A 96 -7.61 -0.09 12.75
C GLN A 96 -7.71 0.86 13.94
N MET A 97 -7.37 2.13 13.76
CA MET A 97 -7.50 3.14 14.81
C MET A 97 -8.97 3.39 15.16
N ASN A 98 -9.85 3.46 14.16
CA ASN A 98 -11.29 3.56 14.39
C ASN A 98 -11.81 2.32 15.13
N LEU A 99 -11.43 1.11 14.70
CA LEU A 99 -11.80 -0.12 15.40
C LEU A 99 -11.30 -0.14 16.84
N ARG A 100 -10.06 0.30 17.08
CA ARG A 100 -9.48 0.38 18.42
C ARG A 100 -10.27 1.34 19.30
N ARG A 101 -10.64 2.50 18.76
CA ARG A 101 -11.37 3.55 19.48
C ARG A 101 -12.78 3.13 19.85
N HIS A 102 -13.48 2.42 18.97
CA HIS A 102 -14.89 2.10 19.14
C HIS A 102 -15.16 0.71 19.74
N PHE A 103 -14.30 -0.28 19.46
CA PHE A 103 -14.55 -1.69 19.82
C PHE A 103 -13.42 -2.30 20.67
N GLY A 104 -12.28 -1.64 20.78
CA GLY A 104 -11.17 -2.03 21.65
C GLY A 104 -9.93 -2.56 20.92
N ALA A 105 -8.82 -2.63 21.65
CA ALA A 105 -7.52 -2.96 21.08
C ALA A 105 -7.41 -4.39 20.52
N GLN A 106 -8.10 -5.36 21.12
CA GLN A 106 -8.04 -6.75 20.67
C GLN A 106 -8.74 -6.96 19.33
N VAL A 107 -9.90 -6.32 19.12
CA VAL A 107 -10.61 -6.28 17.83
C VAL A 107 -9.72 -5.66 16.75
N SER A 108 -9.13 -4.49 17.05
CA SER A 108 -8.21 -3.80 16.13
C SER A 108 -7.01 -4.66 15.73
N LYS A 109 -6.42 -5.40 16.68
CA LYS A 109 -5.31 -6.32 16.41
C LYS A 109 -5.76 -7.48 15.53
N ASN A 110 -6.93 -8.07 15.80
CA ASN A 110 -7.43 -9.21 15.03
C ASN A 110 -7.82 -8.84 13.59
N PHE A 111 -8.24 -7.58 13.36
CA PHE A 111 -8.59 -7.07 12.03
C PHE A 111 -7.49 -7.24 10.96
N GLN A 112 -6.22 -7.40 11.36
CA GLN A 112 -5.13 -7.78 10.43
C GLN A 112 -5.43 -9.07 9.67
N ARG A 113 -6.06 -10.07 10.30
CA ARG A 113 -6.45 -11.35 9.65
C ARG A 113 -7.47 -11.11 8.54
N VAL A 114 -8.40 -10.19 8.79
CA VAL A 114 -9.43 -9.79 7.82
C VAL A 114 -8.81 -9.06 6.63
N ILE A 115 -7.90 -8.11 6.88
CA ILE A 115 -7.20 -7.34 5.83
C ILE A 115 -6.38 -8.25 4.91
N TYR A 116 -5.68 -9.23 5.49
CA TYR A 116 -4.69 -10.04 4.79
C TYR A 116 -5.21 -11.40 4.29
N ALA A 117 -6.49 -11.71 4.53
CA ALA A 117 -7.14 -12.89 4.00
C ALA A 117 -6.95 -12.97 2.47
N THR A 118 -6.43 -14.10 2.00
CA THR A 118 -6.09 -14.33 0.59
C THR A 118 -7.27 -14.86 -0.23
N THR A 119 -8.33 -15.34 0.43
CA THR A 119 -9.56 -15.82 -0.20
C THR A 119 -10.78 -15.29 0.53
N LYS A 120 -11.94 -15.36 -0.11
CA LYS A 120 -13.22 -14.98 0.50
C LYS A 120 -13.53 -15.85 1.72
N GLU A 121 -13.24 -17.15 1.65
CA GLU A 121 -13.48 -18.11 2.73
C GLU A 121 -12.65 -17.77 3.96
N LYS A 122 -11.34 -17.50 3.79
CA LYS A 122 -10.47 -17.06 4.89
C LYS A 122 -10.91 -15.71 5.47
N TYR A 123 -11.47 -14.84 4.65
CA TYR A 123 -12.00 -13.55 5.08
C TYR A 123 -13.24 -13.72 5.96
N GLU A 124 -14.22 -14.54 5.53
CA GLU A 124 -15.41 -14.81 6.32
C GLU A 124 -15.07 -15.56 7.61
N GLU A 125 -14.14 -16.52 7.56
CA GLU A 125 -13.63 -17.20 8.76
C GLU A 125 -13.01 -16.20 9.76
N ALA A 126 -12.17 -15.28 9.28
CA ALA A 126 -11.56 -14.26 10.11
C ALA A 126 -12.60 -13.31 10.74
N LEU A 127 -13.67 -12.97 10.01
CA LEU A 127 -14.78 -12.18 10.55
C LEU A 127 -15.58 -12.94 11.60
N THR A 128 -15.91 -14.20 11.36
CA THR A 128 -16.62 -15.05 12.35
C THR A 128 -15.81 -15.17 13.64
N ILE A 129 -14.50 -15.41 13.52
CA ILE A 129 -13.60 -15.44 14.68
C ILE A 129 -13.62 -14.11 15.45
N LEU A 130 -13.58 -12.98 14.74
CA LEU A 130 -13.64 -11.65 15.35
C LEU A 130 -15.00 -11.41 16.04
N GLU A 131 -16.08 -11.87 15.43
CA GLU A 131 -17.45 -11.76 15.94
C GLU A 131 -17.66 -12.57 17.23
N GLU A 132 -17.15 -13.79 17.28
CA GLU A 132 -17.38 -14.73 18.38
C GLU A 132 -16.39 -14.58 19.56
N GLN A 133 -15.13 -14.21 19.30
CA GLN A 133 -14.08 -14.25 20.33
C GLN A 133 -13.98 -12.99 21.20
N TYR A 134 -14.60 -11.87 20.78
CA TYR A 134 -14.44 -10.59 21.45
C TYR A 134 -15.79 -10.03 21.91
N THR A 135 -15.81 -9.40 23.10
CA THR A 135 -17.03 -8.86 23.71
C THR A 135 -17.79 -7.89 22.82
N ASN A 136 -17.08 -7.05 22.05
CA ASN A 136 -17.66 -6.11 21.08
C ASN A 136 -17.48 -6.60 19.63
N GLY A 137 -17.29 -7.91 19.45
CA GLY A 137 -16.95 -8.53 18.17
C GLY A 137 -18.05 -8.39 17.14
N LYS A 138 -19.31 -8.54 17.57
CA LYS A 138 -20.48 -8.46 16.69
C LYS A 138 -20.66 -7.08 16.07
N GLU A 139 -20.66 -6.04 16.90
CA GLU A 139 -20.78 -4.65 16.45
C GLU A 139 -19.58 -4.24 15.58
N ALA A 140 -18.39 -4.75 15.89
CA ALA A 140 -17.21 -4.55 15.07
C ALA A 140 -17.32 -5.23 13.70
N ALA A 141 -17.83 -6.46 13.65
CA ALA A 141 -18.03 -7.18 12.40
C ALA A 141 -19.10 -6.49 11.53
N GLU A 142 -20.19 -6.00 12.13
CA GLU A 142 -21.19 -5.17 11.45
C GLU A 142 -20.57 -3.88 10.89
N TYR A 143 -19.75 -3.18 11.68
CA TYR A 143 -19.02 -2.00 11.23
C TYR A 143 -18.10 -2.31 10.04
N ILE A 144 -17.38 -3.43 10.08
CA ILE A 144 -16.49 -3.86 8.99
C ILE A 144 -17.30 -4.20 7.73
N ARG A 145 -18.38 -4.97 7.87
CA ARG A 145 -19.26 -5.37 6.74
C ARG A 145 -19.95 -4.17 6.07
N ALA A 146 -20.14 -3.07 6.79
CA ALA A 146 -20.69 -1.83 6.23
C ALA A 146 -19.70 -1.10 5.29
N ILE A 147 -18.42 -1.48 5.29
CA ILE A 147 -17.39 -0.94 4.41
C ILE A 147 -17.30 -1.85 3.20
N ASP A 148 -17.29 -1.27 2.00
CA ASP A 148 -17.03 -2.03 0.78
C ASP A 148 -15.70 -2.81 0.91
N VAL A 149 -15.78 -4.13 0.78
CA VAL A 149 -14.66 -5.06 0.97
C VAL A 149 -13.51 -4.79 -0.01
N GLY A 150 -13.83 -4.31 -1.22
CA GLY A 150 -12.84 -3.91 -2.22
C GLY A 150 -12.00 -2.69 -1.81
N LYS A 151 -12.37 -1.99 -0.73
CA LYS A 151 -11.64 -0.83 -0.22
C LYS A 151 -10.50 -1.17 0.73
N TYR A 152 -10.39 -2.40 1.22
CA TYR A 152 -9.35 -2.73 2.22
C TYR A 152 -8.86 -4.19 2.20
N ALA A 153 -9.73 -5.15 1.86
CA ALA A 153 -9.41 -6.56 1.99
C ALA A 153 -8.58 -7.06 0.79
N ARG A 154 -7.47 -7.75 1.07
CA ARG A 154 -6.52 -8.23 0.06
C ARG A 154 -7.19 -9.00 -1.08
N TYR A 155 -8.01 -10.00 -0.74
CA TYR A 155 -8.62 -10.89 -1.72
C TYR A 155 -9.57 -10.18 -2.70
N ALA A 156 -10.13 -9.03 -2.31
CA ALA A 156 -11.13 -8.29 -3.08
C ALA A 156 -10.53 -7.14 -3.90
N LEU A 157 -9.22 -6.90 -3.81
CA LEU A 157 -8.57 -5.82 -4.55
C LEU A 157 -8.43 -6.16 -6.03
N LYS A 158 -8.72 -5.15 -6.86
CA LYS A 158 -8.61 -5.27 -8.32
C LYS A 158 -7.23 -4.90 -8.86
N LEU A 159 -6.47 -4.10 -8.12
CA LEU A 159 -5.14 -3.64 -8.49
C LEU A 159 -4.10 -4.07 -7.46
N PRO A 160 -2.85 -4.31 -7.90
CA PRO A 160 -1.74 -4.56 -6.98
C PRO A 160 -1.48 -3.32 -6.12
N ARG A 161 -1.30 -3.56 -4.82
CA ARG A 161 -0.93 -2.54 -3.83
C ARG A 161 0.52 -2.65 -3.38
N TYR A 162 1.31 -3.56 -3.97
CA TYR A 162 2.74 -3.72 -3.71
C TYR A 162 3.05 -3.91 -2.22
N GLY A 163 2.22 -4.70 -1.54
CA GLY A 163 2.35 -5.00 -0.11
C GLY A 163 1.99 -3.84 0.81
N ARG A 164 1.52 -2.71 0.27
CA ARG A 164 1.18 -1.51 1.02
C ARG A 164 -0.32 -1.45 1.27
N VAL A 165 -0.71 -1.53 2.53
CA VAL A 165 -2.13 -1.49 2.96
C VAL A 165 -2.51 -0.16 3.63
N THR A 166 -1.54 0.73 3.78
CA THR A 166 -1.67 1.98 4.55
C THR A 166 -1.16 3.18 3.76
N SER A 167 -1.54 4.37 4.23
CA SER A 167 -0.96 5.66 3.88
C SER A 167 0.39 5.93 4.59
N ASN A 168 1.11 4.90 5.05
CA ASN A 168 2.37 5.09 5.82
C ASN A 168 3.38 5.98 5.10
N ALA A 169 3.43 5.93 3.76
CA ALA A 169 4.34 6.77 2.98
C ALA A 169 4.09 8.26 3.25
N VAL A 170 2.83 8.69 3.20
CA VAL A 170 2.47 10.08 3.43
C VAL A 170 2.51 10.44 4.91
N GLU A 171 2.14 9.53 5.82
CA GLU A 171 2.25 9.73 7.27
C GLU A 171 3.71 9.89 7.72
N CYS A 172 4.64 9.11 7.13
CA CYS A 172 6.07 9.24 7.38
C CYS A 172 6.58 10.61 6.94
N MET A 173 6.13 11.10 5.78
CA MET A 173 6.49 12.45 5.31
C MET A 173 5.87 13.55 6.15
N ASN A 174 4.62 13.38 6.60
CA ASN A 174 4.00 14.27 7.59
C ASN A 174 4.85 14.36 8.86
N GLY A 175 5.35 13.21 9.34
CA GLY A 175 6.32 13.12 10.45
C GLY A 175 7.64 13.85 10.17
N ALA A 176 8.25 13.60 9.00
CA ALA A 176 9.52 14.22 8.60
C ALA A 176 9.40 15.74 8.44
N PHE A 177 8.23 16.24 8.05
CA PHE A 177 7.95 17.66 7.85
C PHE A 177 7.46 18.38 9.11
N LEU A 178 7.27 17.67 10.24
CA LEU A 178 6.92 18.29 11.54
C LEU A 178 7.84 19.46 11.92
N LYS A 179 9.15 19.36 11.60
CA LYS A 179 10.14 20.42 11.86
C LYS A 179 9.91 21.70 11.06
N PHE A 180 9.23 21.61 9.93
CA PHE A 180 8.92 22.74 9.05
C PHE A 180 7.54 23.32 9.31
N GLN A 181 6.66 22.57 9.96
CA GLN A 181 5.27 22.95 10.22
C GLN A 181 5.09 24.17 11.13
N MET A 182 6.15 24.63 11.81
CA MET A 182 6.13 25.88 12.59
C MET A 182 6.53 27.10 11.76
N TYR A 183 7.04 26.90 10.54
CA TYR A 183 7.51 27.99 9.70
C TYR A 183 6.36 28.80 9.11
N ALA A 184 6.67 30.04 8.70
CA ALA A 184 5.77 30.81 7.85
C ALA A 184 5.66 30.13 6.47
N VAL A 185 4.51 30.28 5.80
CA VAL A 185 4.20 29.64 4.52
C VAL A 185 5.33 29.76 3.50
N ARG A 186 5.91 30.96 3.33
CA ARG A 186 7.04 31.17 2.42
C ARG A 186 8.23 30.25 2.72
N ARG A 187 8.60 30.11 3.99
CA ARG A 187 9.73 29.26 4.40
C ARG A 187 9.36 27.79 4.30
N LEU A 188 8.13 27.42 4.66
CA LEU A 188 7.63 26.06 4.50
C LEU A 188 7.73 25.59 3.04
N ILE A 189 7.24 26.40 2.08
CA ILE A 189 7.33 26.09 0.64
C ILE A 189 8.78 25.90 0.21
N PHE A 190 9.68 26.79 0.63
CA PHE A 190 11.10 26.70 0.27
C PHE A 190 11.75 25.40 0.77
N GLU A 191 11.45 24.98 2.00
CA GLU A 191 11.99 23.74 2.58
C GLU A 191 11.44 22.49 1.88
N LEU A 192 10.13 22.46 1.60
CA LEU A 192 9.49 21.36 0.88
C LEU A 192 10.04 21.22 -0.54
N TRP A 193 10.18 22.35 -1.25
CA TRP A 193 10.79 22.39 -2.57
C TRP A 193 12.24 21.89 -2.55
N THR A 194 13.05 22.39 -1.61
CA THR A 194 14.46 22.00 -1.48
C THR A 194 14.58 20.50 -1.18
N TYR A 195 13.73 19.98 -0.30
CA TYR A 195 13.67 18.55 0.01
C TYR A 195 13.36 17.72 -1.24
N MET A 196 12.30 18.07 -1.96
CA MET A 196 11.91 17.36 -3.18
C MET A 196 13.01 17.39 -4.23
N MET A 197 13.58 18.57 -4.52
CA MET A 197 14.63 18.72 -5.54
C MET A 197 15.86 17.89 -5.21
N ARG A 198 16.28 17.86 -3.93
CA ARG A 198 17.37 16.99 -3.50
C ARG A 198 17.03 15.51 -3.71
N CYS A 199 15.85 15.08 -3.29
CA CYS A 199 15.40 13.69 -3.44
C CYS A 199 15.34 13.23 -4.91
N PHE A 200 14.91 14.10 -5.82
CA PHE A 200 14.92 13.81 -7.25
C PHE A 200 16.34 13.77 -7.83
N TYR A 201 17.20 14.70 -7.41
CA TYR A 201 18.59 14.76 -7.86
C TYR A 201 19.38 13.52 -7.44
N GLU A 202 19.30 13.13 -6.17
CA GLU A 202 19.99 11.95 -5.62
C GLU A 202 19.58 10.68 -6.36
N ARG A 203 18.27 10.44 -6.52
CA ARG A 203 17.74 9.28 -7.25
C ARG A 203 18.13 9.26 -8.73
N ARG A 204 18.09 10.42 -9.40
CA ARG A 204 18.54 10.52 -10.78
C ARG A 204 20.02 10.17 -10.91
N THR A 205 20.85 10.67 -9.99
CA THR A 205 22.30 10.42 -9.99
C THR A 205 22.59 8.94 -9.76
N GLU A 206 21.90 8.31 -8.79
CA GLU A 206 22.00 6.88 -8.52
C GLU A 206 21.57 6.04 -9.74
N ALA A 207 20.43 6.37 -10.35
CA ALA A 207 19.93 5.67 -11.54
C ALA A 207 20.85 5.81 -12.75
N GLN A 208 21.48 6.98 -12.95
CA GLN A 208 22.43 7.21 -14.04
C GLN A 208 23.77 6.48 -13.83
N GLY A 209 24.15 6.24 -12.57
CA GLY A 209 25.36 5.50 -12.23
C GLY A 209 25.20 3.98 -12.24
N SER A 210 23.96 3.48 -12.23
CA SER A 210 23.69 2.04 -12.20
C SER A 210 23.71 1.42 -13.60
N VAL A 211 24.36 0.27 -13.71
CA VAL A 211 24.30 -0.63 -14.89
C VAL A 211 23.47 -1.89 -14.61
N GLU A 212 22.96 -2.03 -13.40
CA GLU A 212 22.20 -3.19 -12.95
C GLU A 212 20.76 -3.13 -13.47
N LEU A 213 20.20 -4.31 -13.79
CA LEU A 213 18.80 -4.42 -14.23
C LEU A 213 17.81 -4.22 -13.07
N LEU A 214 18.19 -4.68 -11.87
CA LEU A 214 17.36 -4.63 -10.67
C LEU A 214 17.75 -3.46 -9.77
N THR A 215 16.76 -2.91 -9.07
CA THR A 215 17.02 -1.98 -7.96
C THR A 215 17.71 -2.72 -6.82
N ALA A 216 18.42 -1.99 -5.96
CA ALA A 216 19.07 -2.57 -4.78
C ALA A 216 18.07 -3.34 -3.90
N TYR A 217 16.87 -2.79 -3.69
CA TYR A 217 15.80 -3.45 -2.96
C TYR A 217 15.32 -4.75 -3.62
N ALA A 218 15.14 -4.76 -4.95
CA ALA A 218 14.73 -5.98 -5.65
C ALA A 218 15.82 -7.06 -5.60
N LYS A 219 17.09 -6.66 -5.65
CA LYS A 219 18.24 -7.56 -5.51
C LYS A 219 18.32 -8.16 -4.10
N GLU A 220 18.25 -7.32 -3.06
CA GLU A 220 18.21 -7.78 -1.66
C GLU A 220 17.07 -8.78 -1.44
N ARG A 221 15.90 -8.54 -2.03
CA ARG A 221 14.77 -9.47 -1.94
C ARG A 221 15.00 -10.79 -2.67
N LEU A 222 15.67 -10.76 -3.81
CA LEU A 222 16.04 -11.98 -4.52
C LEU A 222 17.06 -12.78 -3.71
N ASP A 223 18.07 -12.11 -3.13
CA ASP A 223 19.09 -12.73 -2.27
C ASP A 223 18.43 -13.38 -1.02
N ASP A 224 17.45 -12.71 -0.40
CA ASP A 224 16.64 -13.28 0.70
C ASP A 224 15.93 -14.57 0.27
N PHE A 225 15.35 -14.59 -0.94
CA PHE A 225 14.69 -15.78 -1.47
C PHE A 225 15.69 -16.91 -1.81
N GLU A 226 16.86 -16.57 -2.36
CA GLU A 226 17.96 -17.53 -2.61
C GLU A 226 18.51 -18.15 -1.32
N ALA A 227 18.47 -17.42 -0.21
CA ALA A 227 18.87 -17.97 1.10
C ALA A 227 17.84 -18.97 1.66
N GLU A 228 16.56 -18.84 1.28
CA GLU A 228 15.46 -19.59 1.90
C GLU A 228 14.80 -20.64 0.99
N TYR A 229 15.05 -20.65 -0.33
CA TYR A 229 14.31 -21.50 -1.27
C TYR A 229 14.40 -22.99 -0.97
N GLY A 230 15.53 -23.43 -0.38
CA GLY A 230 15.75 -24.82 0.03
C GLY A 230 14.80 -25.30 1.13
N ARG A 231 14.02 -24.40 1.73
CA ARG A 231 12.89 -24.76 2.62
C ARG A 231 11.69 -25.30 1.86
N PHE A 232 11.64 -25.18 0.54
CA PHE A 232 10.49 -25.58 -0.26
C PHE A 232 10.87 -26.63 -1.30
N VAL A 233 9.94 -27.54 -1.57
CA VAL A 233 10.13 -28.62 -2.55
C VAL A 233 8.95 -28.62 -3.51
N THR A 234 9.26 -28.79 -4.78
CA THR A 234 8.27 -29.02 -5.84
C THR A 234 7.79 -30.46 -5.74
N CYS A 235 6.53 -30.67 -5.36
CA CYS A 235 5.94 -32.00 -5.21
C CYS A 235 5.49 -32.59 -6.55
N HIS A 236 4.76 -31.78 -7.31
CA HIS A 236 4.21 -32.13 -8.62
C HIS A 236 4.28 -30.90 -9.51
N SER A 237 4.65 -31.07 -10.77
CA SER A 237 4.65 -30.00 -11.75
C SER A 237 4.21 -30.50 -13.12
N ASP A 238 3.60 -29.60 -13.88
CA ASP A 238 3.44 -29.69 -15.32
C ASP A 238 4.11 -28.48 -16.00
N VAL A 239 3.80 -28.22 -17.26
CA VAL A 239 4.39 -27.12 -18.04
C VAL A 239 4.14 -25.75 -17.40
N ASN A 240 2.96 -25.54 -16.81
CA ASN A 240 2.47 -24.23 -16.38
C ASN A 240 2.14 -24.15 -14.90
N THR A 241 1.92 -25.28 -14.22
CA THR A 241 1.52 -25.34 -12.83
C THR A 241 2.45 -26.23 -12.02
N ALA A 242 2.63 -25.84 -10.74
CA ALA A 242 3.36 -26.65 -9.78
C ALA A 242 2.73 -26.56 -8.41
N LEU A 243 2.78 -27.67 -7.68
CA LEU A 243 2.46 -27.74 -6.27
C LEU A 243 3.78 -27.71 -5.49
N VAL A 244 3.97 -26.65 -4.72
CA VAL A 244 5.18 -26.41 -3.92
C VAL A 244 4.82 -26.50 -2.44
N GLN A 245 5.63 -27.21 -1.66
CA GLN A 245 5.36 -27.45 -0.24
C GLN A 245 6.57 -27.07 0.61
N CYS A 246 6.33 -26.54 1.80
CA CYS A 246 7.39 -26.31 2.79
C CYS A 246 7.88 -27.66 3.35
N ASN A 247 9.20 -27.81 3.50
CA ASN A 247 9.86 -29.00 4.02
C ASN A 247 9.33 -29.37 5.41
N GLY A 248 8.68 -30.54 5.51
CA GLY A 248 8.08 -31.02 6.75
C GLY A 248 6.80 -30.29 7.18
N GLY A 249 6.30 -29.34 6.37
CA GLY A 249 5.03 -28.65 6.59
C GLY A 249 3.86 -29.33 5.88
N ALA A 250 2.63 -29.01 6.28
CA ALA A 250 1.41 -29.50 5.60
C ALA A 250 0.84 -28.50 4.58
N GLU A 251 1.31 -27.24 4.58
CA GLU A 251 0.80 -26.21 3.70
C GLU A 251 1.41 -26.32 2.30
N GLN A 252 0.54 -26.31 1.29
CA GLN A 252 0.90 -26.44 -0.11
C GLN A 252 0.48 -25.20 -0.88
N PHE A 253 1.32 -24.81 -1.83
CA PHE A 253 1.16 -23.62 -2.65
C PHE A 253 1.03 -24.00 -4.11
N LEU A 254 -0.12 -23.65 -4.70
CA LEU A 254 -0.33 -23.82 -6.12
C LEU A 254 0.27 -22.62 -6.84
N VAL A 255 1.29 -22.88 -7.66
CA VAL A 255 1.94 -21.90 -8.52
C VAL A 255 1.44 -22.08 -9.94
N ASN A 256 1.17 -20.98 -10.65
CA ASN A 256 0.82 -20.99 -12.06
C ASN A 256 1.57 -19.88 -12.82
N ARG A 257 2.28 -20.25 -13.89
CA ARG A 257 3.06 -19.36 -14.77
C ARG A 257 2.19 -18.66 -15.83
N GLN A 258 1.01 -19.17 -16.19
CA GLN A 258 0.18 -18.65 -17.30
C GLN A 258 -1.31 -18.54 -16.94
N PRO A 259 -2.05 -17.58 -17.53
CA PRO A 259 -1.60 -16.53 -18.46
C PRO A 259 -0.88 -15.36 -17.77
N ARG A 260 -1.03 -15.23 -16.44
CA ARG A 260 -0.27 -14.31 -15.59
C ARG A 260 0.31 -15.11 -14.42
N LEU A 261 1.52 -14.75 -14.00
CA LEU A 261 2.16 -15.37 -12.85
C LEU A 261 1.28 -15.23 -11.61
N SER A 262 0.98 -16.35 -10.95
CA SER A 262 0.17 -16.38 -9.74
C SER A 262 0.62 -17.50 -8.80
N CYS A 263 0.36 -17.28 -7.51
CA CYS A 263 0.56 -18.29 -6.48
C CYS A 263 -0.59 -18.22 -5.47
N SER A 264 -0.97 -19.34 -4.84
CA SER A 264 -1.97 -19.33 -3.77
C SER A 264 -1.53 -18.57 -2.52
N CYS A 265 -0.23 -18.24 -2.37
CA CYS A 265 0.24 -17.29 -1.36
C CYS A 265 -0.12 -15.82 -1.68
N PHE A 266 -0.60 -15.54 -2.90
CA PHE A 266 -1.05 -14.25 -3.41
C PHE A 266 0.04 -13.18 -3.62
N GLU A 267 1.28 -13.45 -3.21
CA GLU A 267 2.37 -12.48 -3.32
C GLU A 267 2.66 -12.03 -4.76
N PRO A 268 2.72 -12.91 -5.79
CA PRO A 268 2.95 -12.44 -7.16
C PRO A 268 1.85 -11.53 -7.69
N GLN A 269 0.60 -11.81 -7.31
CA GLN A 269 -0.54 -10.98 -7.68
C GLN A 269 -0.49 -9.60 -7.01
N GLU A 270 -0.07 -9.53 -5.75
CA GLU A 270 -0.02 -8.29 -4.97
C GLU A 270 1.23 -7.44 -5.27
N MET A 271 2.39 -8.08 -5.42
CA MET A 271 3.70 -7.44 -5.55
C MET A 271 4.13 -7.25 -7.01
N GLN A 272 3.55 -8.00 -7.95
CA GLN A 272 3.95 -8.03 -9.36
C GLN A 272 5.39 -8.53 -9.59
N TRP A 273 5.88 -9.39 -8.69
CA TRP A 273 7.18 -10.06 -8.78
C TRP A 273 7.04 -11.55 -8.41
N PRO A 274 7.99 -12.44 -8.72
CA PRO A 274 7.90 -13.83 -8.26
C PRO A 274 8.00 -13.92 -6.72
N CYS A 275 7.25 -14.84 -6.13
CA CYS A 275 7.41 -15.19 -4.72
C CYS A 275 8.38 -16.36 -4.56
N ILE A 276 8.77 -16.66 -3.32
CA ILE A 276 9.68 -17.77 -3.03
C ILE A 276 9.20 -19.11 -3.61
N HIS A 277 7.90 -19.41 -3.62
CA HIS A 277 7.38 -20.65 -4.21
C HIS A 277 7.59 -20.74 -5.71
N VAL A 278 7.44 -19.62 -6.43
CA VAL A 278 7.72 -19.54 -7.86
C VAL A 278 9.20 -19.81 -8.11
N LEU A 279 10.06 -19.15 -7.32
CA LEU A 279 11.51 -19.26 -7.47
C LEU A 279 12.02 -20.66 -7.12
N SER A 280 11.52 -21.26 -6.04
CA SER A 280 11.83 -22.66 -5.68
C SER A 280 11.53 -23.61 -6.82
N TRP A 281 10.37 -23.47 -7.49
CA TRP A 281 10.06 -24.28 -8.66
C TRP A 281 11.05 -24.03 -9.82
N CYS A 282 11.30 -22.76 -10.17
CA CYS A 282 12.24 -22.42 -11.24
C CYS A 282 13.67 -22.90 -10.98
N TRP A 283 14.17 -22.80 -9.74
CA TRP A 283 15.53 -23.22 -9.39
C TRP A 283 15.67 -24.74 -9.27
N THR A 284 14.59 -25.46 -8.97
CA THR A 284 14.60 -26.93 -9.09
C THR A 284 14.68 -27.38 -10.55
N ASP A 285 13.98 -26.71 -11.47
CA ASP A 285 14.00 -27.05 -12.90
C ASP A 285 15.37 -26.79 -13.55
N THR A 286 16.16 -25.83 -13.06
CA THR A 286 17.50 -25.51 -13.63
C THR A 286 18.62 -26.42 -13.17
N ASN A 287 18.42 -27.17 -12.08
CA ASN A 287 19.42 -28.06 -11.48
C ASN A 287 19.15 -29.55 -11.79
N SER A 288 18.10 -29.86 -12.56
CA SER A 288 17.74 -31.19 -13.04
C SER A 288 18.11 -31.38 -14.51
#